data_AF-A0A318HS36-F1
#
_entry.id   AF-A0A318HS36-F1
#
_cell.length_a   1.000
_cell.length_b   1.000
_cell.length_c   1.000
_cell.angle_alpha   90.00
_cell.angle_beta   90.00
_cell.angle_gamma   90.00
#
_symmetry.space_group_name_H-M   'P 1'
#
loop_
_entity.id
_entity.type
_entity.pdbx_description
1 polymer ?
#
loop_
_entity_poly.entity_id
_entity_poly.type
_entity_poly.pdbx_seq_one_letter_code
_entity_poly.pdbx_strand_id
1 'polypeptide(L)'
;MAHAPETHYAKGPGGDIAYQVVGDGPMDLVVVPGWISHVDLLGVDPGWSKFIAEFTSFARVIQYDKLGTGASDPIVEVPTLESRADELHAVLDAAGSERPALFGLSQGGPISVMFAATYPERVRALIICGSFASGSLEDDGSPGRAKWIEALTRVRASIDHWGEGYTADWAAPSLSHNLRFREAVGMLERASMSPKMALLTWQAHLRQMNVRDILSSVHIPTLVLHRKDEAIPIEFAHEFADNIPSARLVVLEGVDHLPSVGDITSITGEVEEFLTGQRHEPPADRVLATVLFTDIVDSTRRAVELGDRRWRELLEQHDQITCAEVARFQGRVVKHTGDGFLATFDGPTRAVRCAAVLAERMPQLGIDVRSGLHTGECELRGDDIGGIAVHIGARVAALAGAGEVLVSNTVKDLVNGSGITFRDRGTHTLKGLPGEWQLFSPSGQQDDPVESLLAASREI
;
A
#
# COMPACT_ATOMS: atom_id res chain seq x y z
N MET A 1 -9.63 -16.48 8.56
CA MET A 1 -9.75 -15.11 9.10
C MET A 1 -8.76 -15.03 10.24
N ALA A 2 -7.73 -14.19 10.14
CA ALA A 2 -6.91 -13.89 11.30
C ALA A 2 -7.82 -13.21 12.35
N HIS A 3 -7.79 -13.66 13.59
CA HIS A 3 -8.52 -13.01 14.67
C HIS A 3 -7.95 -11.59 14.86
N ALA A 4 -8.82 -10.60 15.06
CA ALA A 4 -8.39 -9.27 15.47
C ALA A 4 -7.58 -9.39 16.78
N PRO A 5 -6.47 -8.64 16.94
CA PRO A 5 -5.65 -8.71 18.13
C PRO A 5 -6.46 -8.34 19.38
N GLU A 6 -6.25 -9.06 20.47
CA GLU A 6 -6.93 -8.83 21.74
C GLU A 6 -6.30 -7.64 22.46
N THR A 7 -7.15 -6.75 22.98
CA THR A 7 -6.71 -5.60 23.78
C THR A 7 -6.55 -6.02 25.24
N HIS A 8 -5.34 -5.80 25.76
CA HIS A 8 -4.95 -6.06 27.14
C HIS A 8 -4.67 -4.74 27.87
N TYR A 9 -4.55 -4.80 29.19
CA TYR A 9 -4.28 -3.63 30.03
C TYR A 9 -3.07 -3.87 30.92
N ALA A 10 -2.04 -3.03 30.75
CA ALA A 10 -0.89 -2.98 31.64
C ALA A 10 -1.24 -2.12 32.86
N LYS A 11 -0.81 -2.55 34.06
CA LYS A 11 -0.96 -1.79 35.29
C LYS A 11 0.17 -0.76 35.38
N GLY A 12 -0.09 0.44 34.90
CA GLY A 12 0.84 1.56 34.94
C GLY A 12 0.80 2.34 36.26
N PRO A 13 1.79 3.20 36.51
CA PRO A 13 1.86 4.01 37.73
C PRO A 13 0.71 5.02 37.88
N GLY A 14 0.10 5.43 36.75
CA GLY A 14 -1.00 6.40 36.72
C GLY A 14 -2.38 5.84 36.39
N GLY A 15 -2.50 4.54 36.08
CA GLY A 15 -3.74 3.92 35.63
C GLY A 15 -3.54 2.73 34.70
N ASP A 16 -4.64 2.21 34.17
CA ASP A 16 -4.65 1.08 33.24
C ASP A 16 -4.33 1.55 31.81
N ILE A 17 -3.33 0.93 31.20
CA ILE A 17 -2.79 1.30 29.88
C ILE A 17 -3.16 0.21 28.87
N ALA A 18 -4.03 0.53 27.93
CA ALA A 18 -4.45 -0.38 26.87
C ALA A 18 -3.31 -0.64 25.88
N TYR A 19 -3.07 -1.91 25.56
CA TYR A 19 -2.09 -2.34 24.57
C TYR A 19 -2.55 -3.58 23.81
N GLN A 20 -1.95 -3.78 22.64
CA GLN A 20 -2.13 -4.97 21.81
C GLN A 20 -0.77 -5.50 21.37
N VAL A 21 -0.71 -6.82 21.15
CA VAL A 21 0.46 -7.51 20.61
C VAL A 21 0.05 -8.22 19.32
N VAL A 22 0.81 -8.02 18.25
CA VAL A 22 0.52 -8.54 16.91
C VAL A 22 1.76 -9.22 16.34
N GLY A 23 1.57 -10.41 15.75
CA GLY A 23 2.67 -11.20 15.20
C GLY A 23 3.47 -11.97 16.25
N ASP A 24 4.41 -12.78 15.78
CA ASP A 24 5.23 -13.71 16.56
C ASP A 24 6.70 -13.69 16.13
N GLY A 25 7.12 -12.60 15.47
CA GLY A 25 8.48 -12.43 14.96
C GLY A 25 9.57 -12.51 16.05
N PRO A 26 10.83 -12.77 15.64
CA PRO A 26 11.93 -13.13 16.56
C PRO A 26 12.45 -11.95 17.40
N MET A 27 11.99 -10.72 17.16
CA MET A 27 12.32 -9.53 17.93
C MET A 27 11.07 -8.71 18.21
N ASP A 28 11.10 -7.93 19.28
CA ASP A 28 9.99 -7.03 19.61
C ASP A 28 10.21 -5.64 19.01
N LEU A 29 9.16 -5.08 18.41
CA LEU A 29 9.09 -3.69 17.96
C LEU A 29 7.92 -3.01 18.67
N VAL A 30 8.16 -1.92 19.38
CA VAL A 30 7.10 -1.18 20.07
C VAL A 30 6.82 0.11 19.32
N VAL A 31 5.57 0.29 18.89
CA VAL A 31 5.10 1.54 18.30
C VAL A 31 4.71 2.48 19.43
N VAL A 32 5.55 3.49 19.66
CA VAL A 32 5.27 4.56 20.62
C VAL A 32 4.43 5.61 19.90
N PRO A 33 3.14 5.77 20.27
CA PRO A 33 2.17 6.47 19.44
C PRO A 33 2.44 7.97 19.37
N GLY A 34 1.98 8.58 18.29
CA GLY A 34 1.87 10.03 18.15
C GLY A 34 0.81 10.63 19.07
N TRP A 35 0.36 11.83 18.75
CA TRP A 35 -0.57 12.57 19.63
C TRP A 35 -1.95 11.90 19.76
N ILE A 36 -2.48 11.36 18.67
CA ILE A 36 -3.76 10.63 18.61
C ILE A 36 -3.47 9.14 18.41
N SER A 37 -4.07 8.29 19.23
CA SER A 37 -4.03 6.84 19.06
C SER A 37 -5.29 6.19 19.65
N HIS A 38 -5.65 5.03 19.11
CA HIS A 38 -6.66 4.15 19.67
C HIS A 38 -6.39 2.72 19.19
N VAL A 39 -6.00 1.81 20.06
CA VAL A 39 -5.55 0.45 19.67
C VAL A 39 -6.64 -0.34 18.93
N ASP A 40 -7.89 -0.30 19.36
CA ASP A 40 -8.98 -1.02 18.67
C ASP A 40 -9.33 -0.41 17.31
N LEU A 41 -9.41 0.92 17.21
CA LEU A 41 -9.86 1.59 15.98
C LEU A 41 -8.77 1.62 14.91
N LEU A 42 -7.51 1.81 15.30
CA LEU A 42 -6.39 1.72 14.37
C LEU A 42 -6.20 0.28 13.87
N GLY A 43 -6.50 -0.73 14.69
CA GLY A 43 -6.47 -2.14 14.28
C GLY A 43 -7.50 -2.54 13.20
N VAL A 44 -8.50 -1.70 12.93
CA VAL A 44 -9.48 -1.92 11.85
C VAL A 44 -9.35 -0.90 10.71
N ASP A 45 -8.46 0.09 10.84
CA ASP A 45 -8.09 0.96 9.73
C ASP A 45 -7.24 0.18 8.72
N PRO A 46 -7.62 0.10 7.43
CA PRO A 46 -6.87 -0.69 6.44
C PRO A 46 -5.43 -0.23 6.24
N GLY A 47 -5.17 1.08 6.32
CA GLY A 47 -3.83 1.63 6.14
C GLY A 47 -2.91 1.25 7.30
N TRP A 48 -3.37 1.46 8.53
CA TRP A 48 -2.64 1.10 9.74
C TRP A 48 -2.46 -0.41 9.87
N SER A 49 -3.50 -1.20 9.59
CA SER A 49 -3.42 -2.66 9.58
C SER A 49 -2.35 -3.17 8.61
N LYS A 50 -2.28 -2.59 7.40
CA LYS A 50 -1.22 -2.90 6.44
C LYS A 50 0.15 -2.48 6.95
N PHE A 51 0.28 -1.27 7.49
CA PHE A 51 1.54 -0.76 8.06
C PHE A 51 2.10 -1.66 9.18
N ILE A 52 1.24 -2.10 10.11
CA ILE A 52 1.64 -3.04 11.16
C ILE A 52 1.96 -4.41 10.58
N ALA A 53 1.16 -4.91 9.62
CA ALA A 53 1.39 -6.22 9.00
C ALA A 53 2.78 -6.31 8.33
N GLU A 54 3.28 -5.25 7.69
CA GLU A 54 4.64 -5.21 7.13
C GLU A 54 5.70 -5.48 8.20
N PHE A 55 5.57 -4.89 9.40
CA PHE A 55 6.48 -5.15 10.52
C PHE A 55 6.35 -6.57 11.06
N THR A 56 5.15 -7.16 11.04
CA THR A 56 4.94 -8.53 11.55
C THR A 56 5.71 -9.61 10.78
N SER A 57 6.19 -9.29 9.56
CA SER A 57 7.04 -10.19 8.80
C SER A 57 8.41 -10.46 9.43
N PHE A 58 8.90 -9.55 10.30
CA PHE A 58 10.21 -9.68 10.96
C PHE A 58 10.20 -9.35 12.46
N ALA A 59 9.08 -8.88 13.03
CA ALA A 59 8.98 -8.52 14.44
C ALA A 59 7.62 -8.92 15.06
N ARG A 60 7.60 -9.16 16.37
CA ARG A 60 6.38 -9.10 17.19
C ARG A 60 6.14 -7.64 17.55
N VAL A 61 5.00 -7.09 17.13
CA VAL A 61 4.70 -5.66 17.25
C VAL A 61 3.83 -5.41 18.47
N ILE A 62 4.25 -4.47 19.31
CA ILE A 62 3.51 -4.00 20.49
C ILE A 62 3.04 -2.58 20.21
N GLN A 63 1.75 -2.31 20.37
CA GLN A 63 1.17 -0.98 20.25
C GLN A 63 0.32 -0.67 21.47
N TYR A 64 0.28 0.58 21.91
CA TYR A 64 -0.43 0.97 23.12
C TYR A 64 -1.02 2.37 23.00
N ASP A 65 -1.99 2.67 23.87
CA ASP A 65 -2.53 4.00 24.04
C ASP A 65 -1.96 4.64 25.30
N LYS A 66 -1.49 5.88 25.21
CA LYS A 66 -0.99 6.61 26.38
C LYS A 66 -2.15 6.92 27.33
N LEU A 67 -1.90 7.09 28.63
CA LEU A 67 -2.93 7.56 29.55
C LEU A 67 -3.55 8.89 29.03
N GLY A 68 -4.88 8.96 29.05
CA GLY A 68 -5.65 10.08 28.51
C GLY A 68 -5.97 10.00 27.02
N THR A 69 -5.57 8.93 26.34
CA THR A 69 -5.83 8.71 24.91
C THR A 69 -6.38 7.30 24.67
N GLY A 70 -7.20 7.15 23.63
CA GLY A 70 -7.65 5.85 23.13
C GLY A 70 -8.41 5.05 24.17
N ALA A 71 -8.05 3.77 24.32
CA ALA A 71 -8.71 2.84 25.24
C ALA A 71 -8.09 2.84 26.66
N SER A 72 -7.08 3.65 26.93
CA SER A 72 -6.43 3.78 28.25
C SER A 72 -7.20 4.69 29.20
N ASP A 73 -6.91 4.59 30.50
CA ASP A 73 -7.58 5.38 31.52
C ASP A 73 -7.48 6.90 31.26
N PRO A 74 -8.54 7.68 31.54
CA PRO A 74 -8.52 9.12 31.41
C PRO A 74 -7.61 9.76 32.48
N ILE A 75 -7.09 10.94 32.15
CA ILE A 75 -6.21 11.71 33.04
C ILE A 75 -6.87 13.00 33.50
N VAL A 76 -6.45 13.49 34.66
CA VAL A 76 -6.81 14.83 35.15
C VAL A 76 -5.76 15.85 34.73
N GLU A 77 -4.49 15.47 34.87
CA GLU A 77 -3.32 16.25 34.47
C GLU A 77 -2.47 15.44 33.49
N VAL A 78 -1.83 16.12 32.54
CA VAL A 78 -1.00 15.44 31.55
C VAL A 78 0.31 14.98 32.21
N PRO A 79 0.61 13.66 32.18
CA PRO A 79 1.85 13.11 32.71
C PRO A 79 3.08 13.73 32.06
N THR A 80 4.12 13.93 32.88
CA THR A 80 5.45 14.38 32.45
C THR A 80 6.09 13.40 31.47
N LEU A 81 7.16 13.81 30.80
CA LEU A 81 7.85 12.96 29.85
C LEU A 81 8.46 11.71 30.52
N GLU A 82 8.98 11.86 31.72
CA GLU A 82 9.46 10.78 32.58
C GLU A 82 8.32 9.81 32.92
N SER A 83 7.15 10.34 33.32
CA SER A 83 5.97 9.50 33.56
C SER A 83 5.47 8.78 32.30
N ARG A 84 5.60 9.38 31.11
CA ARG A 84 5.31 8.70 29.84
C ARG A 84 6.31 7.58 29.54
N ALA A 85 7.58 7.74 29.93
CA ALA A 85 8.56 6.66 29.84
C ALA A 85 8.25 5.53 30.83
N ASP A 86 7.77 5.84 32.04
CA ASP A 86 7.31 4.84 33.01
C ASP A 86 6.04 4.09 32.53
N GLU A 87 5.13 4.78 31.84
CA GLU A 87 3.98 4.15 31.15
C GLU A 87 4.47 3.12 30.11
N LEU A 88 5.42 3.52 29.26
CA LEU A 88 6.03 2.61 28.29
C LEU A 88 6.69 1.42 28.99
N HIS A 89 7.45 1.65 30.07
CA HIS A 89 8.08 0.58 30.85
C HIS A 89 7.07 -0.45 31.34
N ALA A 90 5.93 0.01 31.89
CA ALA A 90 4.87 -0.86 32.38
C ALA A 90 4.23 -1.70 31.26
N VAL A 91 4.04 -1.12 30.08
CA VAL A 91 3.56 -1.85 28.89
C VAL A 91 4.55 -2.92 28.45
N LEU A 92 5.85 -2.60 28.42
CA LEU A 92 6.89 -3.57 28.06
C LEU A 92 6.92 -4.76 29.03
N ASP A 93 6.85 -4.48 30.34
CA ASP A 93 6.84 -5.54 31.37
C ASP A 93 5.58 -6.40 31.25
N ALA A 94 4.41 -5.81 31.03
CA ALA A 94 3.15 -6.55 30.85
C ALA A 94 3.12 -7.39 29.56
N ALA A 95 3.76 -6.92 28.49
CA ALA A 95 3.91 -7.65 27.22
C ALA A 95 5.03 -8.71 27.26
N GLY A 96 5.81 -8.77 28.34
CA GLY A 96 6.97 -9.64 28.45
C GLY A 96 8.09 -9.28 27.46
N SER A 97 8.28 -7.98 27.19
CA SER A 97 9.30 -7.47 26.28
C SER A 97 10.48 -6.90 27.06
N GLU A 98 11.62 -7.60 27.02
CA GLU A 98 12.80 -7.20 27.79
C GLU A 98 13.60 -6.09 27.09
N ARG A 99 13.81 -6.21 25.78
CA ARG A 99 14.69 -5.32 25.02
C ARG A 99 14.22 -5.06 23.57
N PRO A 100 13.07 -4.40 23.38
CA PRO A 100 12.51 -4.11 22.06
C PRO A 100 13.32 -3.06 21.28
N ALA A 101 13.06 -2.97 19.98
CA ALA A 101 13.27 -1.74 19.23
C ALA A 101 12.09 -0.79 19.46
N LEU A 102 12.35 0.52 19.55
CA LEU A 102 11.30 1.53 19.74
C LEU A 102 11.07 2.29 18.43
N PHE A 103 9.83 2.29 17.94
CA PHE A 103 9.38 3.13 16.82
C PHE A 103 8.61 4.33 17.37
N GLY A 104 9.31 5.44 17.60
CA GLY A 104 8.76 6.70 18.08
C GLY A 104 8.16 7.53 16.95
N LEU A 105 6.83 7.52 16.84
CA LEU A 105 6.11 8.28 15.82
C LEU A 105 5.74 9.67 16.35
N SER A 106 6.19 10.74 15.70
CA SER A 106 5.77 12.11 16.07
C SER A 106 6.01 12.39 17.56
N GLN A 107 4.99 12.68 18.35
CA GLN A 107 5.11 12.83 19.81
C GLN A 107 5.79 11.63 20.51
N GLY A 108 5.71 10.43 19.95
CA GLY A 108 6.37 9.24 20.46
C GLY A 108 7.91 9.32 20.41
N GLY A 109 8.49 10.20 19.59
CA GLY A 109 9.95 10.38 19.50
C GLY A 109 10.57 10.84 20.82
N PRO A 110 10.21 12.02 21.38
CA PRO A 110 10.67 12.45 22.70
C PRO A 110 10.47 11.42 23.81
N ILE A 111 9.33 10.72 23.82
CA ILE A 111 9.04 9.67 24.81
C ILE A 111 10.06 8.52 24.67
N SER A 112 10.33 8.10 23.43
CA SER A 112 11.28 7.04 23.14
C SER A 112 12.72 7.45 23.46
N VAL A 113 13.09 8.71 23.23
CA VAL A 113 14.39 9.27 23.61
C VAL A 113 14.56 9.29 25.13
N MET A 114 13.57 9.79 25.87
CA MET A 114 13.58 9.78 27.34
C MET A 114 13.73 8.35 27.87
N PHE A 115 12.97 7.41 27.32
CA PHE A 115 13.06 6.00 27.71
C PHE A 115 14.44 5.42 27.41
N ALA A 116 14.98 5.63 26.20
CA ALA A 116 16.29 5.11 25.80
C ALA A 116 17.45 5.71 26.59
N ALA A 117 17.36 6.99 26.98
CA ALA A 117 18.35 7.65 27.83
C ALA A 117 18.30 7.14 29.29
N THR A 118 17.10 6.85 29.79
CA THR A 118 16.88 6.40 31.18
C THR A 118 17.18 4.91 31.35
N TYR A 119 16.80 4.08 30.37
CA TYR A 119 16.89 2.62 30.43
C TYR A 119 17.58 2.05 29.16
N PRO A 120 18.84 2.42 28.87
CA PRO A 120 19.52 2.01 27.64
C PRO A 120 19.68 0.48 27.50
N GLU A 121 19.72 -0.26 28.61
CA GLU A 121 19.74 -1.72 28.65
C GLU A 121 18.41 -2.37 28.24
N ARG A 122 17.30 -1.63 28.39
CA ARG A 122 15.95 -2.05 28.00
C ARG A 122 15.62 -1.74 26.54
N VAL A 123 16.56 -1.18 25.77
CA VAL A 123 16.32 -0.85 24.35
C VAL A 123 17.40 -1.48 23.46
N ARG A 124 16.96 -2.07 22.35
CA ARG A 124 17.85 -2.60 21.31
C ARG A 124 18.27 -1.52 20.33
N ALA A 125 17.30 -0.77 19.84
CA ALA A 125 17.47 0.26 18.82
C ALA A 125 16.33 1.28 18.91
N LEU A 126 16.59 2.48 18.42
CA LEU A 126 15.63 3.58 18.39
C LEU A 126 15.36 3.99 16.94
N ILE A 127 14.08 4.08 16.57
CA ILE A 127 13.60 4.63 15.31
C ILE A 127 12.77 5.85 15.64
N ILE A 128 13.14 6.99 15.09
CA ILE A 128 12.43 8.27 15.24
C ILE A 128 11.81 8.60 13.89
N CYS A 129 10.48 8.64 13.79
CA CYS A 129 9.79 8.88 12.52
C CYS A 129 8.94 10.15 12.59
N GLY A 130 9.28 11.16 11.79
CA GLY A 130 8.55 12.43 11.68
C GLY A 130 8.35 13.10 13.03
N SER A 131 9.42 13.44 13.75
CA SER A 131 9.37 13.86 15.15
C SER A 131 10.18 15.14 15.41
N PHE A 132 10.15 15.63 16.65
CA PHE A 132 10.85 16.83 17.10
C PHE A 132 11.44 16.60 18.49
N ALA A 133 12.58 17.23 18.78
CA ALA A 133 13.24 17.11 20.09
C ALA A 133 12.62 18.04 21.15
N SER A 134 11.96 19.12 20.73
CA SER A 134 11.29 20.07 21.61
C SER A 134 9.99 20.57 21.00
N GLY A 135 8.92 20.54 21.79
CA GLY A 135 7.63 21.16 21.46
C GLY A 135 7.54 22.63 21.90
N SER A 136 8.60 23.16 22.54
CA SER A 136 8.59 24.51 23.12
C SER A 136 8.30 25.61 22.10
N LEU A 137 7.55 26.62 22.54
CA LEU A 137 7.31 27.85 21.78
C LEU A 137 8.40 28.90 22.00
N GLU A 138 9.34 28.67 22.91
CA GLU A 138 10.45 29.58 23.15
C GLU A 138 11.31 29.72 21.89
N ASP A 139 11.86 30.92 21.68
CA ASP A 139 12.81 31.12 20.59
C ASP A 139 14.16 30.55 20.99
N ASP A 140 14.51 29.46 20.33
CA ASP A 140 15.70 28.66 20.52
C ASP A 140 16.74 28.89 19.41
N GLY A 141 16.45 29.80 18.45
CA GLY A 141 17.28 30.01 17.27
C GLY A 141 17.20 28.89 16.23
N SER A 142 16.26 27.95 16.33
CA SER A 142 16.10 26.84 15.37
C SER A 142 15.65 27.36 14.00
N PRO A 143 16.32 26.95 12.90
CA PRO A 143 15.86 27.26 11.54
C PRO A 143 14.45 26.72 11.22
N GLY A 144 14.01 25.68 11.93
CA GLY A 144 12.68 25.08 11.78
C GLY A 144 11.56 25.86 12.48
N ARG A 145 11.89 26.87 13.31
CA ARG A 145 10.94 27.55 14.19
C ARG A 145 9.74 28.18 13.47
N ALA A 146 9.97 28.89 12.37
CA ALA A 146 8.89 29.56 11.66
C ALA A 146 7.85 28.55 11.12
N LYS A 147 8.34 27.47 10.51
CA LYS A 147 7.50 26.36 10.03
C LYS A 147 6.81 25.65 11.19
N TRP A 148 7.48 25.52 12.33
CA TRP A 148 6.90 24.92 13.53
C TRP A 148 5.71 25.70 14.08
N ILE A 149 5.82 27.03 14.15
CA ILE A 149 4.70 27.89 14.58
C ILE A 149 3.49 27.75 13.64
N GLU A 150 3.74 27.66 12.33
CA GLU A 150 2.68 27.43 11.34
C GLU A 150 2.02 26.06 11.52
N ALA A 151 2.83 25.00 11.70
CA ALA A 151 2.33 23.65 12.00
C ALA A 151 1.47 23.63 13.27
N LEU A 152 1.93 24.25 14.35
CA LEU A 152 1.18 24.35 15.60
C LEU A 152 -0.13 25.14 15.44
N THR A 153 -0.15 26.14 14.57
CA THR A 153 -1.39 26.89 14.24
C THR A 153 -2.40 26.00 13.52
N ARG A 154 -1.94 25.15 12.58
CA ARG A 154 -2.80 24.16 11.90
C ARG A 154 -3.36 23.15 12.89
N VAL A 155 -2.53 22.60 13.76
CA VAL A 155 -2.96 21.67 14.83
C VAL A 155 -3.97 22.34 15.76
N ARG A 156 -3.72 23.59 16.15
CA ARG A 156 -4.64 24.36 17.00
C ARG A 156 -6.01 24.54 16.33
N ALA A 157 -6.04 24.86 15.04
CA ALA A 157 -7.29 24.98 14.28
C ALA A 157 -8.07 23.65 14.24
N SER A 158 -7.38 22.51 14.12
CA SER A 158 -8.02 21.19 14.19
C SER A 158 -8.70 20.94 15.55
N ILE A 159 -8.17 21.48 16.66
CA ILE A 159 -8.79 21.36 17.99
C ILE A 159 -10.11 22.14 18.07
N ASP A 160 -10.19 23.30 17.42
CA ASP A 160 -11.43 24.09 17.38
C ASP A 160 -12.55 23.38 16.59
N HIS A 161 -12.16 22.46 15.69
CA HIS A 161 -13.03 21.58 14.90
C HIS A 161 -12.94 20.10 15.32
N TRP A 162 -12.66 19.84 16.60
CA TRP A 162 -12.38 18.47 17.06
C TRP A 162 -13.55 17.52 16.80
N GLY A 163 -13.26 16.43 16.10
CA GLY A 163 -14.26 15.45 15.66
C GLY A 163 -14.79 15.71 14.25
N GLU A 164 -14.44 16.80 13.59
CA GLU A 164 -14.83 17.06 12.19
C GLU A 164 -13.78 16.56 11.19
N GLY A 165 -12.70 15.93 11.66
CA GLY A 165 -11.67 15.33 10.82
C GLY A 165 -10.70 16.33 10.19
N TYR A 166 -10.62 17.56 10.70
CA TYR A 166 -9.65 18.58 10.23
C TYR A 166 -8.20 18.19 10.50
N THR A 167 -7.94 17.19 11.34
CA THR A 167 -6.61 16.59 11.46
C THR A 167 -6.10 16.02 10.13
N ALA A 168 -7.00 15.55 9.25
CA ALA A 168 -6.63 15.01 7.95
C ALA A 168 -5.86 16.01 7.08
N ASP A 169 -6.13 17.32 7.22
CA ASP A 169 -5.55 18.36 6.37
C ASP A 169 -4.05 18.53 6.54
N TRP A 170 -3.51 18.21 7.73
CA TRP A 170 -2.08 18.25 8.00
C TRP A 170 -1.48 16.85 8.21
N ALA A 171 -2.24 15.89 8.72
CA ALA A 171 -1.72 14.55 9.02
C ALA A 171 -1.65 13.65 7.77
N ALA A 172 -2.61 13.79 6.86
CA ALA A 172 -2.65 13.05 5.59
C ALA A 172 -3.19 13.93 4.45
N PRO A 173 -2.46 14.99 4.05
CA PRO A 173 -2.92 15.93 3.04
C PRO A 173 -3.31 15.27 1.70
N SER A 174 -2.68 14.16 1.33
CA SER A 174 -2.99 13.42 0.10
C SER A 174 -4.40 12.82 0.09
N LEU A 175 -5.00 12.59 1.26
CA LEU A 175 -6.34 12.03 1.43
C LEU A 175 -7.36 13.02 2.00
N SER A 176 -6.96 14.26 2.29
CA SER A 176 -7.81 15.28 2.94
C SER A 176 -9.10 15.61 2.18
N HIS A 177 -9.07 15.47 0.86
CA HIS A 177 -10.21 15.68 -0.04
C HIS A 177 -11.22 14.51 -0.04
N ASN A 178 -10.86 13.35 0.50
CA ASN A 178 -11.74 12.19 0.60
C ASN A 178 -12.66 12.32 1.82
N LEU A 179 -13.94 12.57 1.57
CA LEU A 179 -14.94 12.78 2.62
C LEU A 179 -15.07 11.59 3.58
N ARG A 180 -15.00 10.35 3.09
CA ARG A 180 -15.09 9.15 3.96
C ARG A 180 -13.88 9.04 4.87
N PHE A 181 -12.70 9.35 4.35
CA PHE A 181 -11.48 9.37 5.14
C PHE A 181 -11.56 10.45 6.22
N ARG A 182 -11.99 11.67 5.86
CA ARG A 182 -12.22 12.76 6.83
C ARG A 182 -13.23 12.38 7.91
N GLU A 183 -14.35 11.76 7.55
CA GLU A 183 -15.34 11.26 8.51
C GLU A 183 -14.74 10.24 9.47
N ALA A 184 -13.92 9.29 8.96
CA ALA A 184 -13.23 8.30 9.76
C ALA A 184 -12.21 8.94 10.73
N VAL A 185 -11.45 9.94 10.27
CA VAL A 185 -10.55 10.72 11.13
C VAL A 185 -11.35 11.44 12.23
N GLY A 186 -12.48 12.05 11.90
CA GLY A 186 -13.35 12.68 12.90
C GLY A 186 -13.92 11.70 13.93
N MET A 187 -14.22 10.47 13.52
CA MET A 187 -14.60 9.40 14.45
C MET A 187 -13.44 9.01 15.38
N LEU A 188 -12.24 8.83 14.82
CA LEU A 188 -11.03 8.51 15.59
C LEU A 188 -10.71 9.62 16.60
N GLU A 189 -10.79 10.89 16.21
CA GLU A 189 -10.59 12.06 17.09
C GLU A 189 -11.48 11.97 18.33
N ARG A 190 -12.80 11.80 18.14
CA ARG A 190 -13.78 11.74 19.25
C ARG A 190 -13.64 10.50 20.12
N ALA A 191 -13.28 9.36 19.53
CA ALA A 191 -13.08 8.13 20.26
C ALA A 191 -11.77 8.15 21.05
N SER A 192 -10.72 8.77 20.51
CA SER A 192 -9.41 8.83 21.16
C SER A 192 -9.38 9.85 22.30
N MET A 193 -10.03 11.00 22.13
CA MET A 193 -10.02 12.08 23.11
C MET A 193 -11.30 12.93 23.04
N SER A 194 -11.75 13.40 24.21
CA SER A 194 -12.70 14.52 24.24
C SER A 194 -12.01 15.84 23.80
N PRO A 195 -12.75 16.87 23.33
CA PRO A 195 -12.14 18.14 22.92
C PRO A 195 -11.29 18.80 24.03
N LYS A 196 -11.73 18.70 25.30
CA LYS A 196 -10.96 19.20 26.44
C LYS A 196 -9.66 18.43 26.63
N MET A 197 -9.67 17.12 26.43
CA MET A 197 -8.48 16.29 26.55
C MET A 197 -7.48 16.56 25.43
N ALA A 198 -7.96 16.73 24.19
CA ALA A 198 -7.13 17.17 23.06
C ALA A 198 -6.46 18.51 23.38
N LEU A 199 -7.21 19.48 23.90
CA LEU A 199 -6.63 20.77 24.29
C LEU A 199 -5.56 20.64 25.39
N LEU A 200 -5.84 19.88 26.45
CA LEU A 200 -4.88 19.71 27.56
C LEU A 200 -3.59 19.02 27.11
N THR A 201 -3.70 17.95 26.33
CA THR A 201 -2.55 17.21 25.82
C THR A 201 -1.72 18.04 24.84
N TRP A 202 -2.36 18.83 23.97
CA TRP A 202 -1.68 19.80 23.11
C TRP A 202 -0.98 20.91 23.91
N GLN A 203 -1.60 21.46 24.96
CA GLN A 203 -0.93 22.47 25.80
C GLN A 203 0.27 21.89 26.56
N ALA A 204 0.15 20.66 27.05
CA ALA A 204 1.26 19.97 27.70
C ALA A 204 2.40 19.70 26.73
N HIS A 205 2.08 19.37 25.48
CA HIS A 205 3.04 19.23 24.39
C HIS A 205 4.00 20.42 24.31
N LEU A 206 3.44 21.63 24.31
CA LEU A 206 4.19 22.87 24.18
C LEU A 206 5.05 23.24 25.39
N ARG A 207 4.83 22.58 26.54
CA ARG A 207 5.45 22.94 27.82
C ARG A 207 6.39 21.88 28.36
N GLN A 208 6.11 20.61 28.08
CA GLN A 208 6.73 19.47 28.74
C GLN A 208 7.61 18.63 27.79
N MET A 209 7.43 18.74 26.47
CA MET A 209 8.22 17.97 25.51
C MET A 209 9.52 18.68 25.20
N ASN A 210 10.60 18.32 25.90
CA ASN A 210 11.94 18.75 25.54
C ASN A 210 12.98 17.69 25.96
N VAL A 211 13.68 17.13 24.97
CA VAL A 211 14.74 16.13 25.16
C VAL A 211 16.09 16.56 24.59
N ARG A 212 16.24 17.83 24.21
CA ARG A 212 17.44 18.32 23.53
C ARG A 212 18.72 18.07 24.30
N ASP A 213 18.69 18.41 25.59
CA ASP A 213 19.86 18.33 26.46
C ASP A 213 20.31 16.88 26.72
N ILE A 214 19.45 15.89 26.43
CA ILE A 214 19.74 14.47 26.65
C ILE A 214 20.02 13.71 25.35
N LEU A 215 19.89 14.31 24.16
CA LEU A 215 20.13 13.62 22.87
C LEU A 215 21.53 12.98 22.81
N SER A 216 22.54 13.70 23.30
CA SER A 216 23.93 13.23 23.30
C SER A 216 24.21 12.03 24.21
N SER A 217 23.30 11.72 25.15
CA SER A 217 23.39 10.57 26.04
C SER A 217 22.88 9.26 25.41
N VAL A 218 22.14 9.35 24.29
CA VAL A 218 21.61 8.18 23.59
C VAL A 218 22.70 7.56 22.72
N HIS A 219 23.18 6.38 23.10
CA HIS A 219 24.25 5.67 22.40
C HIS A 219 23.81 4.40 21.65
N ILE A 220 22.56 3.98 21.84
CA ILE A 220 22.00 2.83 21.12
C ILE A 220 21.88 3.13 19.61
N PRO A 221 21.93 2.14 18.72
CA PRO A 221 21.71 2.35 17.29
C PRO A 221 20.43 3.14 17.05
N THR A 222 20.52 4.24 16.29
CA THR A 222 19.38 5.13 16.06
C THR A 222 19.16 5.39 14.56
N LEU A 223 17.91 5.23 14.11
CA LEU A 223 17.46 5.59 12.76
C LEU A 223 16.49 6.77 12.87
N VAL A 224 16.76 7.83 12.12
CA VAL A 224 15.86 8.98 11.99
C VAL A 224 15.24 8.92 10.58
N LEU A 225 13.92 8.81 10.52
CA LEU A 225 13.13 8.80 9.30
C LEU A 225 12.30 10.08 9.22
N HIS A 226 12.33 10.74 8.07
CA HIS A 226 11.51 11.94 7.84
C HIS A 226 10.98 11.95 6.41
N ARG A 227 9.66 12.05 6.23
CA ARG A 227 9.08 12.32 4.92
C ARG A 227 9.16 13.81 4.63
N LYS A 228 9.08 14.21 3.37
CA LYS A 228 8.97 15.63 2.98
C LYS A 228 7.56 16.20 3.25
N ASP A 229 6.97 15.85 4.39
CA ASP A 229 5.70 16.42 4.85
C ASP A 229 5.91 17.82 5.44
N GLU A 230 4.79 18.52 5.65
CA GLU A 230 4.79 19.85 6.26
C GLU A 230 4.29 19.85 7.72
N ALA A 231 3.86 18.70 8.25
CA ALA A 231 3.36 18.61 9.61
C ALA A 231 4.49 18.83 10.61
N ILE A 232 5.66 18.23 10.35
CA ILE A 232 6.86 18.39 11.15
C ILE A 232 8.00 18.93 10.28
N PRO A 233 8.63 20.06 10.65
CA PRO A 233 9.78 20.59 9.91
C PRO A 233 10.95 19.59 9.84
N ILE A 234 11.52 19.39 8.66
CA ILE A 234 12.68 18.50 8.42
C ILE A 234 13.91 18.92 9.22
N GLU A 235 14.02 20.20 9.59
CA GLU A 235 15.08 20.72 10.44
C GLU A 235 15.16 19.98 11.79
N PHE A 236 14.03 19.44 12.28
CA PHE A 236 14.02 18.64 13.51
C PHE A 236 14.57 17.22 13.33
N ALA A 237 14.46 16.64 12.12
CA ALA A 237 15.11 15.38 11.81
C ALA A 237 16.64 15.56 11.76
N HIS A 238 17.11 16.67 11.21
CA HIS A 238 18.52 17.06 11.27
C HIS A 238 18.98 17.26 12.71
N GLU A 239 18.19 17.94 13.55
CA GLU A 239 18.51 18.13 14.96
C GLU A 239 18.75 16.80 15.70
N PHE A 240 17.90 15.79 15.49
CA PHE A 240 18.15 14.46 16.06
C PHE A 240 19.43 13.82 15.52
N ALA A 241 19.64 13.86 14.20
CA ALA A 241 20.78 13.23 13.55
C ALA A 241 22.12 13.87 13.96
N ASP A 242 22.14 15.18 14.16
CA ASP A 242 23.33 15.94 14.52
C ASP A 242 23.70 15.78 16.01
N ASN A 243 22.72 15.50 16.88
CA ASN A 243 22.91 15.48 18.35
C ASN A 243 22.86 14.08 18.98
N ILE A 244 22.40 13.06 18.26
CA ILE A 244 22.48 11.65 18.69
C ILE A 244 23.70 11.01 18.00
N PRO A 245 24.77 10.62 18.72
CA PRO A 245 26.02 10.16 18.11
C PRO A 245 25.90 8.94 17.19
N SER A 246 24.91 8.10 17.42
CA SER A 246 24.66 6.84 16.69
C SER A 246 23.56 6.96 15.63
N ALA A 247 23.06 8.17 15.37
CA ALA A 247 21.94 8.38 14.47
C ALA A 247 22.32 8.36 12.99
N ARG A 248 21.46 7.72 12.18
CA ARG A 248 21.45 7.80 10.71
C ARG A 248 20.15 8.45 10.27
N LEU A 249 20.23 9.54 9.51
CA LEU A 249 19.06 10.17 8.88
C LEU A 249 18.77 9.57 7.51
N VAL A 250 17.51 9.25 7.26
CA VAL A 250 16.98 8.92 5.92
C VAL A 250 15.77 9.81 5.65
N VAL A 251 15.84 10.56 4.54
CA VAL A 251 14.76 11.42 4.07
C VAL A 251 14.01 10.70 2.96
N LEU A 252 12.69 10.57 3.12
CA LEU A 252 11.80 9.83 2.24
C LEU A 252 10.90 10.79 1.45
N GLU A 253 10.48 10.34 0.27
CA GLU A 253 9.43 11.05 -0.48
C GLU A 253 8.06 10.83 0.18
N GLY A 254 7.15 11.79 -0.01
CA GLY A 254 5.80 11.75 0.53
C GLY A 254 5.43 13.03 1.28
N VAL A 255 4.15 13.37 1.24
CA VAL A 255 3.58 14.58 1.86
C VAL A 255 2.75 14.29 3.11
N ASP A 256 2.52 13.00 3.40
CA ASP A 256 1.69 12.56 4.51
C ASP A 256 2.54 12.23 5.73
N HIS A 257 2.16 12.83 6.86
CA HIS A 257 2.78 12.63 8.17
C HIS A 257 2.41 11.29 8.80
N LEU A 258 1.19 10.80 8.53
CA LEU A 258 0.78 9.46 8.96
C LEU A 258 1.57 8.40 8.18
N PRO A 259 2.35 7.53 8.85
CA PRO A 259 3.20 6.56 8.18
C PRO A 259 2.37 5.46 7.47
N SER A 260 1.12 5.27 7.89
CA SER A 260 0.14 4.36 7.31
C SER A 260 -0.53 4.87 6.02
N VAL A 261 -0.18 6.08 5.56
CA VAL A 261 -0.69 6.67 4.32
C VAL A 261 0.44 6.81 3.31
N GLY A 262 0.12 6.68 2.02
CA GLY A 262 1.09 6.80 0.92
C GLY A 262 1.99 5.58 0.80
N ASP A 263 3.28 5.81 0.52
CA ASP A 263 4.28 4.75 0.39
C ASP A 263 4.74 4.24 1.76
N ILE A 264 3.99 3.29 2.31
CA ILE A 264 4.30 2.58 3.55
C ILE A 264 5.62 1.80 3.44
N THR A 265 5.88 1.18 2.28
CA THR A 265 7.01 0.26 2.07
C THR A 265 8.37 0.95 2.13
N SER A 266 8.42 2.24 1.80
CA SER A 266 9.62 3.06 2.00
C SER A 266 10.02 3.18 3.47
N ILE A 267 9.05 3.33 4.37
CA ILE A 267 9.30 3.40 5.83
C ILE A 267 9.64 2.02 6.36
N THR A 268 8.78 1.03 6.09
CA THR A 268 8.93 -0.31 6.69
C THR A 268 10.19 -1.01 6.21
N GLY A 269 10.57 -0.82 4.94
CA GLY A 269 11.82 -1.36 4.39
C GLY A 269 13.09 -0.76 5.01
N GLU A 270 13.12 0.55 5.29
CA GLU A 270 14.27 1.16 5.99
C GLU A 270 14.38 0.68 7.44
N VAL A 271 13.24 0.48 8.12
CA VAL A 271 13.20 -0.08 9.48
C VAL A 271 13.66 -1.53 9.47
N GLU A 272 13.20 -2.33 8.52
CA GLU A 272 13.61 -3.74 8.37
C GLU A 272 15.11 -3.85 8.12
N GLU A 273 15.63 -3.10 7.15
CA GLU A 273 17.06 -3.09 6.81
C GLU A 273 17.90 -2.66 8.01
N PHE A 274 17.45 -1.64 8.75
CA PHE A 274 18.14 -1.17 9.94
C PHE A 274 18.15 -2.18 11.09
N LEU A 275 17.05 -2.91 11.30
CA LEU A 275 16.92 -3.85 12.43
C LEU A 275 17.48 -5.25 12.13
N THR A 276 17.43 -5.68 10.86
CA THR A 276 17.77 -7.04 10.46
C THR A 276 19.02 -7.14 9.59
N GLY A 277 19.44 -6.02 8.99
CA GLY A 277 20.50 -5.98 7.96
C GLY A 277 20.05 -6.50 6.59
N GLN A 278 18.77 -6.80 6.40
CA GLN A 278 18.18 -7.27 5.15
C GLN A 278 16.96 -6.42 4.80
N ARG A 279 16.73 -6.20 3.51
CA ARG A 279 15.50 -5.61 3.00
C ARG A 279 14.80 -6.68 2.18
N HIS A 280 13.64 -7.14 2.64
CA HIS A 280 12.79 -7.97 1.81
C HIS A 280 12.07 -7.04 0.83
N GLU A 281 12.29 -7.22 -0.47
CA GLU A 281 11.36 -6.66 -1.44
C GLU A 281 10.01 -7.36 -1.19
N PRO A 282 8.91 -6.61 -0.95
CA PRO A 282 7.61 -7.23 -0.82
C PRO A 282 7.39 -8.09 -2.06
N PRO A 283 6.90 -9.34 -1.92
CA PRO A 283 6.48 -10.08 -3.09
C PRO A 283 5.44 -9.21 -3.78
N ALA A 284 5.76 -8.69 -4.98
CA ALA A 284 4.76 -8.00 -5.78
C ALA A 284 3.53 -8.90 -5.83
N ASP A 285 2.32 -8.35 -5.63
CA ASP A 285 1.06 -9.07 -5.79
C ASP A 285 0.97 -9.58 -7.23
N ARG A 286 1.61 -10.73 -7.46
CA ARG A 286 1.77 -11.36 -8.76
C ARG A 286 0.70 -12.39 -8.89
N VAL A 287 -0.14 -12.19 -9.88
CA VAL A 287 -1.17 -13.16 -10.25
C VAL A 287 -0.80 -13.77 -11.59
N LEU A 288 -0.98 -15.08 -11.70
CA LEU A 288 -0.95 -15.74 -12.99
C LEU A 288 -2.23 -15.35 -13.74
N ALA A 289 -2.09 -14.62 -14.86
CA ALA A 289 -3.22 -14.17 -15.66
C ALA A 289 -2.95 -14.39 -17.15
N THR A 290 -4.03 -14.54 -17.92
CA THR A 290 -3.96 -14.47 -19.39
C THR A 290 -4.36 -13.08 -19.83
N VAL A 291 -3.45 -12.40 -20.51
CA VAL A 291 -3.69 -11.08 -21.11
C VAL A 291 -4.20 -11.24 -22.54
N LEU A 292 -5.21 -10.46 -22.89
CA LEU A 292 -5.72 -10.29 -24.25
C LEU A 292 -5.50 -8.84 -24.66
N PHE A 293 -4.76 -8.66 -25.73
CA PHE A 293 -4.67 -7.38 -26.44
C PHE A 293 -5.49 -7.47 -27.72
N THR A 294 -6.32 -6.46 -27.96
CA THR A 294 -7.03 -6.27 -29.24
C THR A 294 -6.64 -4.92 -29.83
N ASP A 295 -6.75 -4.80 -31.15
CA ASP A 295 -6.49 -3.56 -31.88
C ASP A 295 -7.29 -3.55 -33.20
N ILE A 296 -7.82 -2.41 -33.62
CA ILE A 296 -8.58 -2.30 -34.86
C ILE A 296 -7.62 -2.16 -36.03
N VAL A 297 -7.74 -3.05 -37.02
CA VAL A 297 -6.89 -3.00 -38.21
C VAL A 297 -7.25 -1.80 -39.08
N ASP A 298 -6.22 -1.07 -39.53
CA ASP A 298 -6.35 0.14 -40.35
C ASP A 298 -7.22 1.26 -39.75
N SER A 299 -7.31 1.34 -38.41
CA SER A 299 -8.20 2.28 -37.72
C SER A 299 -8.04 3.74 -38.14
N THR A 300 -6.81 4.20 -38.34
CA THR A 300 -6.54 5.57 -38.81
C THR A 300 -7.13 5.82 -40.21
N ARG A 301 -6.99 4.86 -41.12
CA ARG A 301 -7.57 4.96 -42.47
C ARG A 301 -9.10 4.94 -42.39
N ARG A 302 -9.68 4.07 -41.55
CA ARG A 302 -11.13 4.01 -41.33
C ARG A 302 -11.70 5.29 -40.74
N ALA A 303 -11.00 5.90 -39.78
CA ALA A 303 -11.39 7.17 -39.20
C ALA A 303 -11.47 8.29 -40.26
N VAL A 304 -10.50 8.35 -41.17
CA VAL A 304 -10.48 9.31 -42.28
C VAL A 304 -11.61 9.05 -43.29
N GLU A 305 -11.86 7.79 -43.65
CA GLU A 305 -12.93 7.41 -44.59
C GLU A 305 -14.34 7.73 -44.05
N LEU A 306 -14.57 7.50 -42.75
CA LEU A 306 -15.89 7.64 -42.12
C LEU A 306 -16.16 9.05 -41.59
N GLY A 307 -15.10 9.79 -41.24
CA GLY A 307 -15.17 11.06 -40.52
C GLY A 307 -15.48 10.88 -39.03
N ASP A 308 -15.06 11.86 -38.22
CA ASP A 308 -15.02 11.77 -36.75
C ASP A 308 -16.32 11.32 -36.09
N ARG A 309 -17.49 11.78 -36.57
CA ARG A 309 -18.78 11.44 -35.97
C ARG A 309 -19.12 9.96 -36.15
N ARG A 310 -19.02 9.44 -37.38
CA ARG A 310 -19.34 8.03 -37.67
C ARG A 310 -18.29 7.10 -37.10
N TRP A 311 -17.03 7.53 -37.07
CA TRP A 311 -15.97 6.80 -36.40
C TRP A 311 -16.24 6.65 -34.90
N ARG A 312 -16.69 7.72 -34.23
CA ARG A 312 -17.07 7.67 -32.82
C ARG A 312 -18.25 6.73 -32.55
N GLU A 313 -19.29 6.78 -33.39
CA GLU A 313 -20.45 5.87 -33.29
C GLU A 313 -20.04 4.39 -33.49
N LEU A 314 -19.06 4.13 -34.37
CA LEU A 314 -18.51 2.79 -34.59
C LEU A 314 -17.68 2.32 -33.39
N LEU A 315 -16.81 3.18 -32.85
CA LEU A 315 -16.02 2.87 -31.65
C LEU A 315 -16.93 2.54 -30.46
N GLU A 316 -18.01 3.29 -30.25
CA GLU A 316 -18.95 3.01 -29.16
C GLU A 316 -19.58 1.61 -29.28
N GLN A 317 -19.94 1.18 -30.49
CA GLN A 317 -20.47 -0.17 -30.74
C GLN A 317 -19.40 -1.26 -30.56
N HIS A 318 -18.19 -1.01 -31.05
CA HIS A 318 -17.02 -1.88 -30.86
C HIS A 318 -16.73 -2.09 -29.38
N ASP A 319 -16.70 -1.01 -28.60
CA ASP A 319 -16.39 -1.01 -27.18
C ASP A 319 -17.47 -1.75 -26.39
N GLN A 320 -18.75 -1.53 -26.73
CA GLN A 320 -19.87 -2.21 -26.11
C GLN A 320 -19.82 -3.73 -26.34
N ILE A 321 -19.56 -4.17 -27.58
CA ILE A 321 -19.44 -5.60 -27.91
C ILE A 321 -18.23 -6.22 -27.22
N THR A 322 -17.09 -5.52 -27.22
CA THR A 322 -15.87 -6.01 -26.59
C THR A 322 -16.05 -6.20 -25.10
N CYS A 323 -16.60 -5.20 -24.40
CA CYS A 323 -16.87 -5.29 -22.97
C CYS A 323 -17.88 -6.41 -22.65
N ALA A 324 -18.93 -6.57 -23.47
CA ALA A 324 -19.94 -7.61 -23.29
C ALA A 324 -19.36 -9.03 -23.43
N GLU A 325 -18.54 -9.28 -24.46
CA GLU A 325 -17.92 -10.60 -24.65
C GLU A 325 -16.82 -10.88 -23.61
N VAL A 326 -16.00 -9.89 -23.26
CA VAL A 326 -15.01 -10.03 -22.17
C VAL A 326 -15.72 -10.43 -20.87
N ALA A 327 -16.79 -9.74 -20.50
CA ALA A 327 -17.58 -10.07 -19.31
C ALA A 327 -18.25 -11.46 -19.42
N ARG A 328 -18.80 -11.81 -20.59
CA ARG A 328 -19.43 -13.12 -20.83
C ARG A 328 -18.47 -14.28 -20.62
N PHE A 329 -17.20 -14.11 -21.00
CA PHE A 329 -16.14 -15.09 -20.77
C PHE A 329 -15.42 -14.91 -19.43
N GLN A 330 -16.02 -14.18 -18.49
CA GLN A 330 -15.49 -13.94 -17.14
C GLN A 330 -14.13 -13.23 -17.12
N GLY A 331 -13.83 -12.45 -18.16
CA GLY A 331 -12.67 -11.57 -18.18
C GLY A 331 -12.96 -10.21 -17.57
N ARG A 332 -11.89 -9.47 -17.28
CA ARG A 332 -11.92 -8.08 -16.82
C ARG A 332 -11.21 -7.19 -17.83
N VAL A 333 -11.91 -6.18 -18.34
CA VAL A 333 -11.29 -5.10 -19.12
C VAL A 333 -10.43 -4.27 -18.16
N VAL A 334 -9.16 -4.07 -18.51
CA VAL A 334 -8.20 -3.28 -17.72
C VAL A 334 -8.22 -1.83 -18.19
N LYS A 335 -7.99 -1.61 -19.48
CA LYS A 335 -7.97 -0.27 -20.09
C LYS A 335 -8.09 -0.31 -21.61
N HIS A 336 -8.37 0.85 -22.20
CA HIS A 336 -8.22 1.11 -23.63
C HIS A 336 -6.75 1.36 -23.98
N THR A 337 -6.35 0.91 -25.17
CA THR A 337 -5.02 1.17 -25.75
C THR A 337 -5.12 2.07 -26.99
N GLY A 338 -6.10 2.98 -26.99
CA GLY A 338 -6.50 3.77 -28.16
C GLY A 338 -7.81 3.23 -28.73
N ASP A 339 -7.72 2.61 -29.90
CA ASP A 339 -8.77 1.89 -30.62
C ASP A 339 -8.84 0.39 -30.27
N GLY A 340 -8.01 -0.06 -29.35
CA GLY A 340 -7.92 -1.43 -28.85
C GLY A 340 -8.15 -1.56 -27.34
N PHE A 341 -8.08 -2.79 -26.84
CA PHE A 341 -8.26 -3.12 -25.42
C PHE A 341 -7.13 -3.95 -24.85
N LEU A 342 -6.86 -3.74 -23.56
CA LEU A 342 -6.20 -4.70 -22.69
C LEU A 342 -7.24 -5.32 -21.75
N ALA A 343 -7.37 -6.63 -21.79
CA ALA A 343 -8.21 -7.41 -20.89
C ALA A 343 -7.42 -8.54 -20.21
N THR A 344 -7.92 -9.02 -19.08
CA THR A 344 -7.34 -10.12 -18.31
C THR A 344 -8.36 -11.22 -18.06
N PHE A 345 -7.87 -12.46 -18.04
CA PHE A 345 -8.65 -13.65 -17.72
C PHE A 345 -7.86 -14.53 -16.74
N ASP A 346 -8.57 -15.13 -15.81
CA ASP A 346 -8.08 -16.15 -14.87
C ASP A 346 -7.89 -17.53 -15.51
N GLY A 347 -8.09 -17.67 -16.84
CA GLY A 347 -7.76 -18.89 -17.57
C GLY A 347 -7.63 -18.70 -19.09
N PRO A 348 -6.65 -19.35 -19.74
CA PRO A 348 -6.34 -19.12 -21.15
C PRO A 348 -7.43 -19.58 -22.12
N THR A 349 -8.15 -20.67 -21.82
CA THR A 349 -9.25 -21.15 -22.66
C THR A 349 -10.36 -20.11 -22.83
N ARG A 350 -10.71 -19.39 -21.75
CA ARG A 350 -11.71 -18.32 -21.77
C ARG A 350 -11.25 -17.16 -22.65
N ALA A 351 -9.99 -16.74 -22.48
CA ALA A 351 -9.41 -15.66 -23.26
C ALA A 351 -9.38 -15.99 -24.77
N VAL A 352 -8.96 -17.20 -25.15
CA VAL A 352 -8.91 -17.64 -26.55
C VAL A 352 -10.32 -17.68 -27.16
N ARG A 353 -11.32 -18.19 -26.44
CA ARG A 353 -12.71 -18.20 -26.91
C ARG A 353 -13.28 -16.80 -27.07
N CYS A 354 -13.00 -15.90 -26.12
CA CYS A 354 -13.38 -14.50 -26.23
C CYS A 354 -12.77 -13.86 -27.49
N ALA A 355 -11.47 -14.02 -27.70
CA ALA A 355 -10.78 -13.47 -28.87
C ALA A 355 -11.34 -14.01 -30.20
N ALA A 356 -11.64 -15.31 -30.27
CA ALA A 356 -12.26 -15.92 -31.45
C ALA A 356 -13.64 -15.32 -31.74
N VAL A 357 -14.50 -15.15 -30.73
CA VAL A 357 -15.82 -14.53 -30.91
C VAL A 357 -15.70 -13.07 -31.35
N LEU A 358 -14.74 -12.31 -30.81
CA LEU A 358 -14.49 -10.94 -31.26
C LEU A 358 -14.06 -10.92 -32.73
N ALA A 359 -13.13 -11.79 -33.14
CA ALA A 359 -12.71 -11.89 -34.54
C ALA A 359 -13.87 -12.23 -35.50
N GLU A 360 -14.85 -13.01 -35.07
CA GLU A 360 -16.04 -13.35 -35.86
C GLU A 360 -17.10 -12.23 -35.90
N ARG A 361 -17.21 -11.44 -34.84
CA ARG A 361 -18.27 -10.41 -34.70
C ARG A 361 -17.88 -9.06 -35.29
N MET A 362 -16.63 -8.64 -35.13
CA MET A 362 -16.20 -7.31 -35.57
C MET A 362 -16.42 -7.04 -37.07
N PRO A 363 -16.28 -8.01 -37.99
CA PRO A 363 -16.60 -7.81 -39.40
C PRO A 363 -18.05 -7.36 -39.67
N GLN A 364 -18.99 -7.68 -38.78
CA GLN A 364 -20.39 -7.25 -38.88
C GLN A 364 -20.56 -5.73 -38.66
N LEU A 365 -19.58 -5.08 -38.00
CA LEU A 365 -19.47 -3.63 -37.87
C LEU A 365 -18.66 -2.98 -39.00
N GLY A 366 -18.14 -3.77 -39.95
CA GLY A 366 -17.29 -3.30 -41.05
C GLY A 366 -15.82 -3.06 -40.68
N ILE A 367 -15.38 -3.57 -39.53
CA ILE A 367 -13.98 -3.51 -39.05
C ILE A 367 -13.45 -4.91 -38.77
N ASP A 368 -12.13 -5.06 -38.88
CA ASP A 368 -11.42 -6.25 -38.44
C ASP A 368 -10.61 -5.89 -37.20
N VAL A 369 -10.54 -6.82 -36.24
CA VAL A 369 -9.64 -6.71 -35.10
C VAL A 369 -8.53 -7.74 -35.21
N ARG A 370 -7.35 -7.38 -34.75
CA ARG A 370 -6.24 -8.31 -34.51
C ARG A 370 -6.12 -8.54 -33.02
N SER A 371 -5.78 -9.77 -32.63
CA SER A 371 -5.70 -10.16 -31.21
C SER A 371 -4.41 -10.89 -30.88
N GLY A 372 -3.87 -10.62 -29.69
CA GLY A 372 -2.70 -11.32 -29.15
C GLY A 372 -2.93 -11.77 -27.71
N LEU A 373 -2.57 -13.02 -27.42
CA LEU A 373 -2.73 -13.60 -26.10
C LEU A 373 -1.43 -14.18 -25.55
N HIS A 374 -1.23 -13.97 -24.25
CA HIS A 374 -0.16 -14.59 -23.48
C HIS A 374 -0.61 -14.86 -22.05
N THR A 375 -0.11 -15.94 -21.45
CA THR A 375 -0.33 -16.27 -20.04
C THR A 375 1.00 -16.20 -19.30
N GLY A 376 1.02 -15.46 -18.20
CA GLY A 376 2.21 -15.31 -17.36
C GLY A 376 1.91 -14.54 -16.08
N GLU A 377 2.92 -14.43 -15.21
CA GLU A 377 2.80 -13.61 -14.00
C GLU A 377 2.68 -12.14 -14.35
N CYS A 378 1.65 -11.51 -13.81
CA CYS A 378 1.37 -10.09 -13.94
C CYS A 378 1.42 -9.43 -12.56
N GLU A 379 2.06 -8.27 -12.47
CA GLU A 379 2.04 -7.43 -11.26
C GLU A 379 0.73 -6.66 -11.21
N LEU A 380 -0.01 -6.76 -10.10
CA LEU A 380 -1.19 -5.93 -9.86
C LEU A 380 -0.78 -4.52 -9.43
N ARG A 381 -1.35 -3.49 -10.08
CA ARG A 381 -1.11 -2.08 -9.75
C ARG A 381 -2.43 -1.33 -9.64
N GLY A 382 -3.13 -1.56 -8.52
CA GLY A 382 -4.50 -1.07 -8.34
C GLY A 382 -5.44 -1.70 -9.37
N ASP A 383 -6.05 -0.88 -10.22
CA ASP A 383 -6.90 -1.36 -11.31
C ASP A 383 -6.13 -1.79 -12.56
N ASP A 384 -4.83 -1.47 -12.68
CA ASP A 384 -3.98 -1.79 -13.83
C ASP A 384 -3.14 -3.07 -13.60
N ILE A 385 -2.49 -3.54 -14.67
CA ILE A 385 -1.55 -4.65 -14.63
C ILE A 385 -0.21 -4.29 -15.29
N GLY A 386 0.87 -4.80 -14.71
CA GLY A 386 2.23 -4.63 -15.21
C GLY A 386 2.99 -5.96 -15.33
N GLY A 387 4.24 -5.86 -15.78
CA GLY A 387 5.15 -7.00 -15.88
C GLY A 387 5.37 -7.50 -17.30
N ILE A 388 6.30 -8.45 -17.42
CA ILE A 388 6.79 -8.94 -18.72
C ILE A 388 5.68 -9.60 -19.55
N ALA A 389 4.73 -10.27 -18.89
CA ALA A 389 3.61 -10.93 -19.54
C ALA A 389 2.74 -9.96 -20.35
N VAL A 390 2.53 -8.75 -19.84
CA VAL A 390 1.78 -7.67 -20.51
C VAL A 390 2.50 -7.23 -21.78
N HIS A 391 3.83 -7.07 -21.72
CA HIS A 391 4.63 -6.72 -22.89
C HIS A 391 4.63 -7.82 -23.94
N ILE A 392 4.72 -9.09 -23.54
CA ILE A 392 4.64 -10.23 -24.47
C ILE A 392 3.30 -10.22 -25.19
N GLY A 393 2.17 -10.13 -24.46
CA GLY A 393 0.83 -10.10 -25.05
C GLY A 393 0.66 -9.00 -26.10
N ALA A 394 1.13 -7.78 -25.80
CA ALA A 394 1.08 -6.66 -26.75
C ALA A 394 1.93 -6.90 -28.01
N ARG A 395 3.09 -7.56 -27.88
CA ARG A 395 3.96 -7.89 -29.03
C ARG A 395 3.40 -9.02 -29.87
N VAL A 396 2.74 -9.99 -29.26
CA VAL A 396 2.00 -11.04 -29.98
C VAL A 396 0.85 -10.42 -30.79
N ALA A 397 0.08 -9.49 -30.21
CA ALA A 397 -1.01 -8.82 -30.91
C ALA A 397 -0.53 -8.00 -32.12
N ALA A 398 0.63 -7.33 -31.97
CA ALA A 398 1.20 -6.52 -33.04
C ALA A 398 1.61 -7.34 -34.29
N LEU A 399 1.84 -8.65 -34.14
CA LEU A 399 2.17 -9.56 -35.25
C LEU A 399 0.93 -10.16 -35.92
N ALA A 400 -0.25 -10.04 -35.30
CA ALA A 400 -1.48 -10.58 -35.84
C ALA A 400 -2.03 -9.71 -36.99
N GLY A 401 -2.52 -10.38 -38.04
CA GLY A 401 -3.24 -9.78 -39.15
C GLY A 401 -4.73 -9.50 -38.87
N ALA A 402 -5.45 -9.02 -39.89
CA ALA A 402 -6.88 -8.74 -39.82
C ALA A 402 -7.70 -10.02 -39.51
N GLY A 403 -8.51 -9.96 -38.46
CA GLY A 403 -9.30 -11.10 -37.97
C GLY A 403 -8.45 -12.22 -37.36
N GLU A 404 -7.14 -12.04 -37.24
CA GLU A 404 -6.23 -13.08 -36.74
C GLU A 404 -6.12 -13.00 -35.22
N VAL A 405 -6.23 -14.16 -34.58
CA VAL A 405 -5.88 -14.36 -33.18
C VAL A 405 -4.54 -15.09 -33.14
N LEU A 406 -3.54 -14.47 -32.49
CA LEU A 406 -2.26 -15.10 -32.22
C LEU A 406 -2.07 -15.36 -30.72
N VAL A 407 -1.46 -16.48 -30.38
CA VAL A 407 -1.16 -16.87 -29.01
C VAL A 407 0.28 -17.33 -28.88
N SER A 408 0.88 -17.07 -27.71
CA SER A 408 2.19 -17.64 -27.36
C SER A 408 2.13 -19.16 -27.13
N ASN A 409 3.28 -19.85 -27.20
CA ASN A 409 3.38 -21.28 -26.85
C ASN A 409 2.79 -21.62 -25.47
N THR A 410 3.01 -20.76 -24.46
CA THR A 410 2.46 -20.94 -23.12
C THR A 410 0.94 -21.07 -23.11
N VAL A 411 0.25 -20.22 -23.88
CA VAL A 411 -1.23 -20.29 -23.98
C VAL A 411 -1.62 -21.61 -24.61
N LYS A 412 -0.99 -22.00 -25.74
CA LYS A 412 -1.27 -23.26 -26.43
C LYS A 412 -1.05 -24.48 -25.53
N ASP A 413 -0.03 -24.49 -24.69
CA ASP A 413 0.25 -25.61 -23.79
C ASP A 413 -0.74 -25.68 -22.61
N LEU A 414 -1.17 -24.53 -22.09
CA LEU A 414 -2.12 -24.47 -20.97
C LEU A 414 -3.58 -24.74 -21.36
N VAL A 415 -3.91 -24.70 -22.65
CA VAL A 415 -5.26 -25.05 -23.15
C VAL A 415 -5.35 -26.50 -23.66
N ASN A 416 -4.30 -27.31 -23.50
CA ASN A 416 -4.35 -28.72 -23.83
C ASN A 416 -5.51 -29.41 -23.08
N GLY A 417 -6.35 -30.16 -23.82
CA GLY A 417 -7.55 -30.79 -23.28
C GLY A 417 -8.82 -29.93 -23.31
N SER A 418 -8.76 -28.67 -23.78
CA SER A 418 -9.95 -27.81 -23.88
C SER A 418 -10.72 -27.90 -25.20
N GLY A 419 -10.34 -28.86 -26.07
CA GLY A 419 -10.88 -29.05 -27.41
C GLY A 419 -10.43 -28.01 -28.46
N ILE A 420 -9.58 -27.05 -28.10
CA ILE A 420 -9.10 -26.00 -29.03
C ILE A 420 -7.87 -26.52 -29.78
N THR A 421 -7.94 -26.48 -31.12
CA THR A 421 -6.80 -26.82 -31.98
C THR A 421 -6.04 -25.56 -32.40
N PHE A 422 -4.76 -25.72 -32.71
CA PHE A 422 -3.87 -24.63 -33.11
C PHE A 422 -3.12 -24.96 -34.39
N ARG A 423 -2.97 -23.94 -35.25
CA ARG A 423 -2.01 -23.94 -36.37
C ARG A 423 -0.75 -23.21 -35.97
N ASP A 424 0.39 -23.79 -36.29
CA ASP A 424 1.69 -23.17 -36.09
C ASP A 424 1.86 -21.95 -37.03
N ARG A 425 2.31 -20.84 -36.45
CA ARG A 425 2.60 -19.58 -37.16
C ARG A 425 4.09 -19.25 -37.15
N GLY A 426 4.92 -20.21 -36.75
CA GLY A 426 6.37 -20.15 -36.79
C GLY A 426 6.96 -19.39 -35.60
N THR A 427 8.26 -19.22 -35.69
CA THR A 427 9.09 -18.61 -34.66
C THR A 427 9.36 -17.14 -34.97
N HIS A 428 9.20 -16.28 -33.96
CA HIS A 428 9.29 -14.82 -34.08
C HIS A 428 10.19 -14.23 -32.99
N THR A 429 10.92 -13.17 -33.32
CA THR A 429 11.62 -12.34 -32.33
C THR A 429 10.72 -11.17 -31.94
N LEU A 430 10.36 -11.09 -30.66
CA LEU A 430 9.51 -10.00 -30.16
C LEU A 430 10.38 -8.81 -29.74
N LYS A 431 10.09 -7.61 -30.28
CA LYS A 431 10.88 -6.40 -30.02
C LYS A 431 11.04 -6.11 -28.52
N GLY A 432 12.28 -6.12 -28.05
CA GLY A 432 12.66 -5.81 -26.67
C GLY A 432 12.54 -7.00 -25.69
N LEU A 433 12.28 -8.20 -26.18
CA LEU A 433 12.22 -9.42 -25.39
C LEU A 433 13.34 -10.39 -25.80
N PRO A 434 13.98 -11.08 -24.85
CA PRO A 434 15.01 -12.05 -25.17
C PRO A 434 14.40 -13.30 -25.81
N GLY A 435 15.22 -13.97 -26.63
CA GLY A 435 14.90 -15.27 -27.20
C GLY A 435 13.94 -15.23 -28.39
N GLU A 436 13.61 -16.44 -28.84
CA GLU A 436 12.69 -16.69 -29.94
C GLU A 436 11.37 -17.25 -29.42
N TRP A 437 10.26 -16.82 -30.02
CA TRP A 437 8.90 -17.10 -29.54
C TRP A 437 8.11 -17.79 -30.63
N GLN A 438 7.68 -19.02 -30.37
CA GLN A 438 6.77 -19.73 -31.26
C GLN A 438 5.34 -19.28 -31.03
N LEU A 439 4.66 -18.90 -32.12
CA LEU A 439 3.30 -18.38 -32.10
C LEU A 439 2.34 -19.32 -32.80
N PHE A 440 1.10 -19.31 -32.36
CA PHE A 440 0.05 -20.19 -32.86
C PHE A 440 -1.23 -19.41 -33.11
N SER A 441 -2.05 -19.89 -34.04
CA SER A 441 -3.40 -19.35 -34.28
C SER A 441 -4.44 -20.45 -34.02
N PRO A 442 -5.50 -20.17 -33.23
CA PRO A 442 -6.55 -21.15 -32.97
C PRO A 442 -7.32 -21.47 -34.26
N SER A 443 -7.53 -22.75 -34.55
CA SER A 443 -8.05 -23.23 -35.85
C SER A 443 -9.42 -23.92 -35.82
N GLY A 444 -10.06 -24.01 -34.64
CA GLY A 444 -11.38 -24.60 -34.45
C GLY A 444 -11.40 -25.68 -33.35
N GLN A 445 -12.61 -26.20 -33.08
CA GLN A 445 -12.87 -27.25 -32.09
C GLN A 445 -12.73 -28.64 -32.72
N GLN A 446 -12.01 -29.55 -32.08
CA GLN A 446 -12.07 -30.98 -32.41
C GLN A 446 -13.08 -31.64 -31.47
N ASP A 447 -14.01 -32.43 -32.01
CA ASP A 447 -14.91 -33.25 -31.20
C ASP A 447 -14.08 -34.15 -30.29
N ASP A 448 -14.50 -34.24 -29.03
CA ASP A 448 -13.80 -35.00 -28.00
C ASP A 448 -13.74 -36.48 -28.43
N PRO A 449 -12.55 -37.08 -28.63
CA PRO A 449 -12.43 -38.49 -28.99
C PRO A 449 -13.07 -39.39 -27.91
N VAL A 450 -13.20 -38.92 -26.67
CA VAL A 450 -13.87 -39.65 -25.59
C VAL A 450 -15.39 -39.67 -25.76
N GLU A 451 -16.02 -38.57 -26.20
CA GLU A 451 -17.45 -38.57 -26.53
C GLU A 451 -17.77 -39.42 -27.78
N SER A 452 -16.89 -39.42 -28.77
CA SER A 452 -17.04 -40.27 -29.97
C SER A 452 -16.94 -41.77 -29.64
N LEU A 453 -16.03 -42.16 -28.74
CA LEU A 453 -15.91 -43.53 -28.21
C LEU A 453 -17.12 -43.92 -27.33
N LEU A 454 -17.64 -42.99 -26.53
CA LEU A 454 -18.83 -43.22 -25.70
C LEU A 454 -20.11 -43.33 -26.54
N ALA A 455 -20.24 -42.58 -27.64
CA ALA A 455 -21.36 -42.69 -28.56
C ALA A 455 -21.36 -44.03 -29.33
N ALA A 456 -20.18 -44.50 -29.77
CA ALA A 456 -20.04 -45.79 -30.45
C ALA A 456 -20.33 -47.00 -29.53
N SER A 457 -20.16 -46.84 -28.20
CA SER A 457 -20.47 -47.89 -27.21
C SER A 457 -21.96 -48.03 -26.86
N ARG A 458 -22.84 -47.15 -27.36
CA ARG A 458 -24.29 -47.19 -27.12
C ARG A 458 -25.08 -47.87 -28.25
N GLU A 459 -24.42 -48.29 -29.33
CA GLU A 459 -25.03 -49.02 -30.46
C GLU A 459 -24.63 -50.51 -30.53
N ILE A 460 -24.10 -51.07 -29.45
CA ILE A 460 -23.92 -52.52 -29.25
C ILE A 460 -24.71 -52.92 -28.00
#